data_AF-A0A2D8YVU8-F1
#
_entry.id   AF-A0A2D8YVU8-F1
#
_cell.length_a   1.000
_cell.length_b   1.000
_cell.length_c   1.000
_cell.angle_alpha   90.00
_cell.angle_beta   90.00
_cell.angle_gamma   90.00
#
_symmetry.space_group_name_H-M   'P 1'
#
loop_
_entity.id
_entity.type
_entity.pdbx_description
1 polymer ?
#
loop_
_entity_poly.entity_id
_entity_poly.type
_entity_poly.pdbx_seq_one_letter_code
_entity_poly.pdbx_strand_id
1 'polypeptide(L)'
;MTPGDIIKQARAEGTRTLSEYRSKQVLAAYGVPVTREIIARDPGDAARAAQEIGFPVVLKGSAPDLAHKTEAGLVEIGLPDTESVAAASARLWPLLPEGGGLLVQEMAAGKREFLVGMTRDAQYGPCVTFGLGGIFAEALNDTVLRLAPVSEREALAMMDEIRAKALLGHVQSL
;
A
#
# COMPACT_ATOMS: atom_id res chain seq x y z
N MET A 1 3.66 -17.67 -6.35
CA MET A 1 4.18 -16.87 -7.47
C MET A 1 5.35 -16.06 -6.94
N THR A 2 6.51 -16.04 -7.59
CA THR A 2 7.65 -15.25 -7.10
C THR A 2 7.50 -13.77 -7.48
N PRO A 3 8.20 -12.83 -6.80
CA PRO A 3 8.23 -11.43 -7.25
C PRO A 3 8.65 -11.26 -8.72
N GLY A 4 9.60 -12.09 -9.17
CA GLY A 4 10.05 -12.09 -10.56
C GLY A 4 8.94 -12.48 -11.55
N ASP A 5 8.08 -13.42 -11.18
CA ASP A 5 6.94 -13.82 -12.01
C ASP A 5 5.88 -12.72 -12.10
N ILE A 6 5.57 -12.06 -10.97
CA ILE A 6 4.63 -10.92 -10.92
C ILE A 6 5.10 -9.79 -11.85
N ILE A 7 6.39 -9.44 -11.80
CA ILE A 7 6.98 -8.39 -12.64
C ILE A 7 6.99 -8.81 -14.12
N LYS A 8 7.36 -10.06 -14.43
CA LYS A 8 7.32 -10.57 -15.81
C LYS A 8 5.91 -10.53 -16.39
N GLN A 9 4.91 -10.93 -15.61
CA GLN A 9 3.52 -10.88 -16.02
C GLN A 9 3.05 -9.45 -16.32
N ALA A 10 3.33 -8.49 -15.42
CA ALA A 10 2.98 -7.09 -15.64
C ALA A 10 3.60 -6.52 -16.93
N ARG A 11 4.87 -6.87 -17.20
CA ARG A 11 5.54 -6.49 -18.46
C ARG A 11 4.89 -7.13 -19.69
N ALA A 12 4.46 -8.40 -19.60
CA ALA A 12 3.76 -9.08 -20.68
C ALA A 12 2.38 -8.47 -20.96
N GLU A 13 1.72 -7.94 -19.93
CA GLU A 13 0.47 -7.18 -20.00
C GLU A 13 0.69 -5.72 -20.47
N GLY A 14 1.94 -5.31 -20.72
CA GLY A 14 2.27 -3.96 -21.20
C GLY A 14 2.22 -2.86 -20.15
N THR A 15 2.03 -3.19 -18.87
CA THR A 15 1.94 -2.21 -17.79
C THR A 15 3.32 -1.83 -17.25
N ARG A 16 3.45 -0.58 -16.83
CA ARG A 16 4.70 -0.06 -16.20
C ARG A 16 4.61 -0.01 -14.67
N THR A 17 3.41 -0.20 -14.13
CA THR A 17 3.09 -0.07 -12.71
C THR A 17 2.28 -1.30 -12.28
N LEU A 18 2.60 -1.86 -11.11
CA LEU A 18 1.82 -2.94 -10.51
C LEU A 18 0.57 -2.38 -9.82
N SER A 19 -0.51 -3.15 -9.81
CA SER A 19 -1.65 -2.85 -8.93
C SER A 19 -1.22 -2.91 -7.46
N GLU A 20 -1.93 -2.22 -6.58
CA GLU A 20 -1.67 -2.25 -5.12
C GLU A 20 -1.50 -3.68 -4.59
N TYR A 21 -2.39 -4.59 -5.00
CA TYR A 21 -2.34 -6.00 -4.60
C TYR A 21 -1.04 -6.70 -5.03
N ARG A 22 -0.68 -6.57 -6.31
CA ARG A 22 0.57 -7.17 -6.83
C ARG A 22 1.81 -6.54 -6.20
N SER A 23 1.78 -5.23 -5.94
CA SER A 23 2.86 -4.52 -5.24
C SER A 23 3.06 -5.05 -3.83
N LYS A 24 1.98 -5.23 -3.04
CA LYS A 24 2.07 -5.79 -1.69
C LYS A 24 2.52 -7.24 -1.67
N GLN A 25 2.10 -8.05 -2.65
CA GLN A 25 2.62 -9.42 -2.80
C GLN A 25 4.13 -9.44 -3.03
N VAL A 26 4.68 -8.51 -3.82
CA VAL A 26 6.13 -8.35 -4.00
C VAL A 26 6.80 -7.96 -2.68
N LEU A 27 6.27 -6.95 -1.98
CA LEU A 27 6.83 -6.49 -0.69
C LEU A 27 6.82 -7.59 0.39
N ALA A 28 5.70 -8.31 0.51
CA ALA A 28 5.55 -9.41 1.46
C ALA A 28 6.56 -10.54 1.20
N ALA A 29 6.86 -10.84 -0.06
CA ALA A 29 7.86 -11.86 -0.42
C ALA A 29 9.30 -11.47 -0.01
N TYR A 30 9.56 -10.18 0.26
CA TYR A 30 10.81 -9.68 0.82
C TYR A 30 10.73 -9.45 2.34
N GLY A 31 9.68 -9.90 3.01
CA GLY A 31 9.51 -9.79 4.46
C GLY A 31 9.03 -8.43 4.95
N VAL A 32 8.60 -7.53 4.06
CA VAL A 32 7.99 -6.27 4.46
C VAL A 32 6.55 -6.54 4.92
N PRO A 33 6.18 -6.16 6.16
CA PRO A 33 4.80 -6.34 6.64
C PRO A 33 3.82 -5.53 5.78
N VAL A 34 2.77 -6.20 5.32
CA VAL A 34 1.68 -5.58 4.56
C VAL A 34 0.35 -5.93 5.19
N THR A 35 -0.66 -5.12 4.92
CA THR A 35 -2.03 -5.41 5.33
C THR A 35 -2.57 -6.65 4.64
N ARG A 36 -3.31 -7.49 5.38
CA ARG A 36 -4.08 -8.59 4.80
C ARG A 36 -5.13 -8.04 3.84
N GLU A 37 -5.23 -8.66 2.68
CA GLU A 37 -6.13 -8.22 1.63
C GLU A 37 -6.54 -9.36 0.69
N ILE A 38 -7.76 -9.26 0.17
CA ILE A 38 -8.36 -10.23 -0.74
C ILE A 38 -9.01 -9.46 -1.90
N ILE A 39 -8.76 -9.89 -3.14
CA ILE A 39 -9.46 -9.38 -4.31
C ILE A 39 -10.76 -10.16 -4.50
N ALA A 40 -11.89 -9.46 -4.43
CA ALA A 40 -13.21 -9.93 -4.80
C ALA A 40 -13.53 -9.59 -6.27
N ARG A 41 -14.14 -10.55 -6.99
CA ARG A 41 -14.49 -10.41 -8.41
C ARG A 41 -15.96 -10.09 -8.65
N ASP A 42 -16.72 -9.88 -7.58
CA ASP A 42 -18.07 -9.35 -7.59
C ASP A 42 -18.44 -8.83 -6.18
N PRO A 43 -19.55 -8.08 -6.02
CA PRO A 43 -20.00 -7.58 -4.72
C PRO A 43 -20.28 -8.66 -3.66
N GLY A 44 -20.72 -9.85 -4.04
CA GLY A 44 -20.99 -10.96 -3.13
C GLY A 44 -19.70 -11.55 -2.54
N ASP A 45 -18.68 -11.66 -3.37
CA ASP A 45 -17.33 -12.06 -2.96
C ASP A 45 -16.72 -11.08 -1.94
N ALA A 46 -17.00 -9.79 -2.08
CA ALA A 46 -16.45 -8.76 -1.18
C ALA A 46 -16.93 -8.94 0.27
N ALA A 47 -18.20 -9.30 0.47
CA ALA A 47 -18.75 -9.55 1.80
C ALA A 47 -18.11 -10.79 2.47
N ARG A 48 -17.88 -11.86 1.69
CA ARG A 48 -17.21 -13.08 2.19
C ARG A 48 -15.75 -12.80 2.55
N ALA A 49 -15.03 -12.09 1.69
CA ALA A 49 -13.66 -11.66 1.93
C ALA A 49 -13.56 -10.78 3.20
N ALA A 50 -14.54 -9.89 3.43
CA ALA A 50 -14.56 -9.06 4.64
C ALA A 50 -14.72 -9.88 5.92
N GLN A 51 -15.54 -10.93 5.91
CA GLN A 51 -15.69 -11.84 7.04
C GLN A 51 -14.39 -12.63 7.30
N GLU A 52 -13.69 -13.06 6.25
CA GLU A 52 -12.41 -13.78 6.36
C GLU A 52 -11.30 -12.88 6.95
N ILE A 53 -11.22 -11.62 6.51
CA ILE A 53 -10.24 -10.67 7.04
C ILE A 53 -10.60 -10.26 8.48
N GLY A 54 -11.87 -10.00 8.76
CA GLY A 54 -12.35 -9.45 10.03
C GLY A 54 -12.50 -7.93 9.99
N PHE A 55 -13.51 -7.43 10.70
CA PHE A 55 -13.92 -6.02 10.69
C PHE A 55 -13.17 -5.15 11.74
N PRO A 56 -13.07 -3.83 11.52
CA PRO A 56 -13.51 -3.09 10.33
C PRO A 56 -12.57 -3.31 9.14
N VAL A 57 -13.13 -3.22 7.92
CA VAL A 57 -12.37 -3.36 6.66
C VAL A 57 -12.39 -2.07 5.85
N VAL A 58 -11.47 -1.99 4.89
CA VAL A 58 -11.44 -1.00 3.80
C VAL A 58 -11.82 -1.70 2.51
N LEU A 59 -12.68 -1.09 1.71
CA LEU A 59 -13.01 -1.53 0.36
C LEU A 59 -12.43 -0.55 -0.65
N LYS A 60 -11.65 -1.04 -1.61
CA LYS A 60 -11.03 -0.21 -2.66
C LYS A 60 -11.32 -0.76 -4.04
N GLY A 61 -11.49 0.12 -5.02
CA GLY A 61 -11.39 -0.29 -6.43
C GLY A 61 -9.97 -0.77 -6.76
N SER A 62 -9.87 -1.82 -7.57
CA SER A 62 -8.60 -2.36 -8.03
C SER A 62 -8.66 -2.74 -9.50
N ALA A 63 -7.85 -2.07 -10.31
CA ALA A 63 -7.65 -2.36 -11.72
C ALA A 63 -6.21 -2.01 -12.12
N PRO A 64 -5.70 -2.56 -13.25
CA PRO A 64 -4.50 -2.02 -13.89
C PRO A 64 -4.67 -0.51 -14.13
N ASP A 65 -3.61 0.27 -13.91
CA ASP A 65 -3.54 1.73 -14.10
C ASP A 65 -4.48 2.60 -13.22
N LEU A 66 -5.20 2.00 -12.25
CA LEU A 66 -5.98 2.74 -11.26
C LEU A 66 -5.11 3.19 -10.07
N ALA A 67 -4.27 4.20 -10.30
CA ALA A 67 -3.39 4.77 -9.27
C ALA A 67 -4.11 5.74 -8.32
N HIS A 68 -4.93 6.66 -8.86
CA HIS A 68 -5.60 7.73 -8.09
C HIS A 68 -6.98 7.34 -7.55
N LYS A 69 -7.04 6.24 -6.78
CA LYS A 69 -8.30 5.63 -6.30
C LYS A 69 -9.16 6.56 -5.46
N THR A 70 -8.54 7.32 -4.55
CA THR A 70 -9.25 8.26 -3.66
C THR A 70 -9.87 9.41 -4.44
N GLU A 71 -9.14 9.96 -5.41
CA GLU A 71 -9.63 11.03 -6.29
C GLU A 71 -10.79 10.54 -7.19
N ALA A 72 -10.79 9.24 -7.51
CA ALA A 72 -11.88 8.58 -8.23
C ALA A 72 -13.08 8.19 -7.31
N GLY A 73 -13.03 8.47 -6.00
CA GLY A 73 -14.07 8.06 -5.06
C GLY A 73 -14.17 6.54 -4.86
N LEU A 74 -13.10 5.80 -5.18
CA LEU A 74 -13.06 4.33 -5.18
C LEU A 74 -12.51 3.74 -3.88
N VAL A 75 -12.66 4.45 -2.76
CA VAL A 75 -12.16 4.02 -1.44
C VAL A 75 -13.23 4.28 -0.39
N GLU A 76 -13.61 3.23 0.33
CA GLU A 76 -14.56 3.24 1.43
C GLU A 76 -13.87 2.63 2.65
N ILE A 77 -13.70 3.43 3.72
CA ILE A 77 -12.92 3.05 4.91
C ILE A 77 -13.82 2.75 6.10
N GLY A 78 -13.32 1.94 7.04
CA GLY A 78 -13.97 1.76 8.34
C GLY A 78 -15.31 1.02 8.27
N LEU A 79 -15.49 0.12 7.30
CA LEU A 79 -16.73 -0.64 7.11
C LEU A 79 -16.85 -1.67 8.25
N PRO A 80 -17.86 -1.55 9.14
CA PRO A 80 -17.90 -2.32 10.38
C PRO A 80 -18.52 -3.72 10.23
N ASP A 81 -19.22 -3.99 9.13
CA ASP A 81 -20.00 -5.20 8.94
C ASP A 81 -20.24 -5.52 7.45
N THR A 82 -20.84 -6.67 7.18
CA THR A 82 -21.15 -7.13 5.82
C THR A 82 -22.17 -6.25 5.11
N GLU A 83 -23.11 -5.64 5.83
CA GLU A 83 -24.13 -4.76 5.24
C GLU A 83 -23.49 -3.50 4.68
N SER A 84 -22.59 -2.89 5.45
CA SER A 84 -21.79 -1.74 5.05
C SER A 84 -20.89 -2.06 3.85
N VAL A 85 -20.29 -3.26 3.82
CA VAL A 85 -19.50 -3.74 2.68
C VAL A 85 -20.37 -3.94 1.43
N ALA A 86 -21.56 -4.51 1.57
CA ALA A 86 -22.48 -4.68 0.43
C ALA A 86 -22.92 -3.32 -0.13
N ALA A 87 -23.29 -2.37 0.73
CA ALA A 87 -23.66 -1.03 0.33
C ALA A 87 -22.51 -0.28 -0.37
N ALA A 88 -21.29 -0.38 0.16
CA ALA A 88 -20.09 0.18 -0.47
C ALA A 88 -19.79 -0.50 -1.83
N SER A 89 -19.90 -1.82 -1.90
CA SER A 89 -19.66 -2.58 -3.14
C SER A 89 -20.64 -2.18 -4.24
N ALA A 90 -21.92 -1.96 -3.91
CA ALA A 90 -22.92 -1.50 -4.87
C ALA A 90 -22.61 -0.10 -5.44
N ARG A 91 -21.93 0.76 -4.68
CA ARG A 91 -21.47 2.08 -5.14
C ARG A 91 -20.21 1.99 -6.00
N LEU A 92 -19.23 1.19 -5.57
CA LEU A 92 -17.91 1.13 -6.22
C LEU A 92 -17.90 0.25 -7.48
N TRP A 93 -18.61 -0.87 -7.46
CA TRP A 93 -18.58 -1.86 -8.55
C TRP A 93 -18.90 -1.28 -9.94
N PRO A 94 -19.95 -0.45 -10.11
CA PRO A 94 -20.29 0.12 -11.42
C PRO A 94 -19.24 1.11 -11.97
N LEU A 95 -18.35 1.62 -11.11
CA LEU A 95 -17.30 2.57 -11.47
C LEU A 95 -16.00 1.87 -11.89
N LEU A 96 -15.92 0.54 -11.74
CA LEU A 96 -14.72 -0.21 -12.09
C LEU A 96 -14.64 -0.42 -13.61
N PRO A 97 -13.43 -0.31 -14.20
CA PRO A 97 -13.24 -0.70 -15.59
C PRO A 97 -13.43 -2.21 -15.77
N GLU A 98 -13.61 -2.65 -17.01
CA GLU A 98 -13.71 -4.06 -17.35
C GLU A 98 -12.48 -4.85 -16.83
N GLY A 99 -12.73 -6.01 -16.21
CA GLY A 99 -11.68 -6.82 -15.57
C GLY A 99 -11.19 -6.28 -14.22
N GLY A 100 -11.73 -5.15 -13.74
CA GLY A 100 -11.51 -4.63 -12.39
C GLY A 100 -12.09 -5.53 -11.30
N GLY A 101 -11.74 -5.23 -10.05
CA GLY A 101 -12.24 -5.92 -8.88
C GLY A 101 -12.28 -5.03 -7.65
N LEU A 102 -12.86 -5.55 -6.57
CA LEU A 102 -12.87 -4.89 -5.26
C LEU A 102 -11.78 -5.50 -4.39
N LEU A 103 -10.87 -4.67 -3.88
CA LEU A 103 -9.87 -5.06 -2.91
C LEU A 103 -10.44 -4.84 -1.52
N VAL A 104 -10.71 -5.92 -0.81
CA VAL A 104 -11.06 -5.90 0.61
C VAL A 104 -9.77 -5.99 1.41
N GLN A 105 -9.55 -5.05 2.32
CA GLN A 105 -8.30 -4.93 3.07
C GLN A 105 -8.60 -4.73 4.56
N GLU A 106 -7.77 -5.29 5.44
CA GLU A 106 -7.85 -4.96 6.86
C GLU A 106 -7.61 -3.46 7.10
N MET A 107 -8.37 -2.89 8.03
CA MET A 107 -8.19 -1.50 8.46
C MET A 107 -6.97 -1.42 9.39
N ALA A 108 -5.85 -0.90 8.87
CA ALA A 108 -4.72 -0.56 9.71
C ALA A 108 -5.06 0.65 10.60
N ALA A 109 -4.69 0.58 11.87
CA ALA A 109 -4.81 1.67 12.82
C ALA A 109 -3.42 2.08 13.32
N GLY A 110 -3.16 3.38 13.35
CA GLY A 110 -1.89 3.94 13.80
C GLY A 110 -2.03 5.41 14.15
N LYS A 111 -1.21 5.89 15.07
CA LYS A 111 -1.11 7.33 15.40
C LYS A 111 -0.02 8.03 14.60
N ARG A 112 0.72 7.28 13.79
CA ARG A 112 1.98 7.69 13.17
C ARG A 112 2.06 7.11 11.78
N GLU A 113 2.46 7.95 10.84
CA GLU A 113 2.63 7.57 9.44
C GLU A 113 4.03 7.96 9.00
N PHE A 114 4.72 7.01 8.37
CA PHE A 114 6.06 7.19 7.82
C PHE A 114 6.06 6.70 6.38
N LEU A 115 7.01 7.21 5.61
CA LEU A 115 7.23 6.84 4.23
C LEU A 115 8.57 6.13 4.09
N VAL A 116 8.55 5.00 3.38
CA VAL A 116 9.74 4.35 2.84
C VAL A 116 9.57 4.28 1.33
N GLY A 117 10.53 4.80 0.59
CA GLY A 117 10.54 4.81 -0.86
C GLY A 117 11.82 4.24 -1.43
N MET A 118 11.77 3.77 -2.67
CA MET A 118 12.96 3.43 -3.44
C MET A 118 12.87 4.09 -4.82
N THR A 119 13.93 4.78 -5.21
CA THR A 119 14.10 5.36 -6.54
C THR A 119 15.39 4.82 -7.16
N ARG A 120 15.57 5.03 -8.47
CA ARG A 120 16.84 4.75 -9.14
C ARG A 120 17.33 6.05 -9.75
N ASP A 121 18.36 6.62 -9.14
CA ASP A 121 19.08 7.75 -9.68
C ASP A 121 19.91 7.31 -10.91
N ALA A 122 20.02 8.21 -11.90
CA ALA A 122 20.70 7.92 -13.16
C ALA A 122 22.22 7.76 -13.02
N GLN A 123 22.82 8.45 -12.04
CA GLN A 123 24.26 8.44 -11.79
C GLN A 123 24.62 7.46 -10.67
N TYR A 124 23.84 7.46 -9.59
CA TYR A 124 24.18 6.75 -8.35
C TYR A 124 23.47 5.40 -8.19
N GLY A 125 22.49 5.09 -9.05
CA GLY A 125 21.75 3.83 -8.98
C GLY A 125 20.64 3.83 -7.93
N PRO A 126 20.31 2.69 -7.30
CA PRO A 126 19.18 2.61 -6.39
C PRO A 126 19.40 3.42 -5.11
N CYS A 127 18.39 4.18 -4.72
CA CYS A 127 18.37 5.01 -3.52
C CYS A 127 17.15 4.64 -2.67
N VAL A 128 17.32 4.60 -1.36
CA VAL A 128 16.25 4.41 -0.38
C VAL A 128 15.96 5.74 0.31
N THR A 129 14.69 6.08 0.40
CA THR A 129 14.19 7.26 1.10
C THR A 129 13.44 6.82 2.36
N PHE A 130 13.69 7.48 3.48
CA PHE A 130 12.89 7.39 4.70
C PHE A 130 12.40 8.77 5.09
N GLY A 131 11.19 8.89 5.63
CA GLY A 131 10.68 10.18 6.06
C GLY A 131 9.31 10.15 6.69
N LEU A 132 8.79 11.33 6.99
CA LEU A 132 7.43 11.50 7.47
C LEU A 132 6.41 11.15 6.38
N GLY A 133 5.39 10.38 6.74
CA GLY A 133 4.30 9.99 5.86
C GLY A 133 3.03 10.84 6.08
N GLY A 134 1.96 10.44 5.39
CA GLY A 134 0.64 11.04 5.51
C GLY A 134 0.45 12.34 4.73
N ILE A 135 -0.70 12.98 4.96
CA ILE A 135 -1.19 14.11 4.14
C ILE A 135 -0.27 15.35 4.13
N PHE A 136 0.63 15.47 5.10
CA PHE A 136 1.57 16.59 5.20
C PHE A 136 2.99 16.24 4.71
N ALA A 137 3.23 15.02 4.23
CA ALA A 137 4.55 14.56 3.83
C ALA A 137 5.21 15.50 2.79
N GLU A 138 4.46 15.86 1.74
CA GLU A 138 4.94 16.74 0.67
C GLU A 138 5.20 18.17 1.17
N ALA A 139 4.31 18.69 2.02
CA ALA A 139 4.41 20.06 2.54
C ALA A 139 5.60 20.23 3.51
N LEU A 140 5.92 19.21 4.28
CA LEU A 140 7.02 19.24 5.25
C LEU A 140 8.37 18.85 4.64
N ASN A 141 8.34 18.03 3.57
CA ASN A 141 9.52 17.51 2.87
C ASN A 141 10.60 16.97 3.83
N ASP A 142 10.16 16.29 4.89
CA ASP A 142 11.02 15.78 5.95
C ASP A 142 11.44 14.34 5.62
N THR A 143 12.43 14.24 4.74
CA THR A 143 12.94 12.97 4.22
C THR A 143 14.45 12.94 4.21
N VAL A 144 15.00 11.74 4.30
CA VAL A 144 16.42 11.44 4.19
C VAL A 144 16.63 10.33 3.16
N LEU A 145 17.78 10.38 2.49
CA LEU A 145 18.11 9.47 1.40
C LEU A 145 19.45 8.77 1.66
N ARG A 146 19.55 7.50 1.27
CA ARG A 146 20.79 6.72 1.22
C ARG A 146 20.87 5.92 -0.06
N LEU A 147 22.09 5.66 -0.54
CA LEU A 147 22.32 4.72 -1.64
C LEU A 147 22.09 3.29 -1.13
N ALA A 148 21.48 2.44 -1.96
CA ALA A 148 21.36 1.03 -1.64
C ALA A 148 22.66 0.27 -2.01
N PRO A 149 23.01 -0.82 -1.29
CA PRO A 149 22.30 -1.38 -0.15
C PRO A 149 22.45 -0.55 1.12
N VAL A 150 21.38 -0.48 1.93
CA VAL A 150 21.36 0.22 3.22
C VAL A 150 21.58 -0.82 4.33
N SER A 151 22.59 -0.63 5.16
CA SER A 151 22.83 -1.44 6.35
C SER A 151 21.85 -1.06 7.48
N GLU A 152 21.66 -1.96 8.45
CA GLU A 152 20.83 -1.68 9.63
C GLU A 152 21.27 -0.41 10.36
N ARG A 153 22.59 -0.20 10.52
CA ARG A 153 23.15 1.01 11.12
C ARG A 153 22.77 2.27 10.34
N GLU A 154 22.78 2.20 9.01
CA GLU A 154 22.38 3.33 8.17
C GLU A 154 20.88 3.58 8.25
N ALA A 155 20.05 2.52 8.30
CA ALA A 155 18.61 2.65 8.47
C ALA A 155 18.25 3.31 9.82
N LEU A 156 18.91 2.91 10.92
CA LEU A 156 18.74 3.54 12.22
C LEU A 156 19.20 5.00 12.20
N ALA A 157 20.33 5.31 11.55
CA ALA A 157 20.78 6.70 11.38
C ALA A 157 19.78 7.54 10.57
N MET A 158 19.20 6.99 9.50
CA MET A 158 18.15 7.67 8.72
C MET A 158 16.94 8.02 9.59
N MET A 159 16.55 7.14 10.51
CA MET A 159 15.46 7.39 11.44
C MET A 159 15.77 8.55 12.42
N ASP A 160 17.03 8.69 12.84
CA ASP A 160 17.46 9.76 13.74
C ASP A 160 17.68 11.12 13.06
N GLU A 161 17.72 11.15 11.73
CA GLU A 161 18.02 12.35 10.93
C GLU A 161 16.79 13.13 10.47
N ILE A 162 15.61 12.51 10.44
CA ILE A 162 14.37 13.23 10.12
C ILE A 162 14.06 14.25 11.23
N ARG A 163 13.55 15.42 10.87
CA ARG A 163 13.18 16.49 11.82
C ARG A 163 12.09 16.02 12.77
N ALA A 164 11.17 15.20 12.25
CA ALA A 164 10.06 14.60 12.97
C ALA A 164 10.44 13.36 13.77
N LYS A 165 11.74 13.09 14.03
CA LYS A 165 12.19 11.91 14.79
C LYS A 165 11.51 11.73 16.16
N ALA A 166 11.06 12.81 16.79
CA ALA A 166 10.29 12.74 18.03
C ALA A 166 9.00 11.90 17.88
N LEU A 167 8.43 11.80 16.67
CA LEU A 167 7.27 10.97 16.38
C LEU A 167 7.60 9.47 16.40
N LEU A 168 8.87 9.07 16.18
CA LEU A 168 9.28 7.67 16.25
C LEU A 168 9.08 7.07 17.64
N GLY A 169 9.16 7.90 18.69
CA GLY A 169 9.02 7.46 20.08
C GLY A 169 10.01 6.35 20.45
N HIS A 170 9.68 5.53 21.44
CA HIS A 170 10.42 4.31 21.71
C HIS A 170 10.17 3.28 20.61
N VAL A 171 11.17 3.05 19.76
CA VAL A 171 11.19 1.94 18.80
C VAL A 171 11.82 0.75 19.52
N GLN A 172 11.03 -0.26 19.86
CA GLN A 172 11.61 -1.55 20.26
C GLN A 172 12.10 -2.23 18.99
N SER A 173 13.41 -2.49 18.91
CA SER A 173 13.97 -3.43 17.94
C SER A 173 13.30 -4.79 18.16
N LEU A 174 12.74 -5.36 17.09
CA LEU A 174 12.22 -6.73 17.05
C LEU A 174 13.35 -7.74 17.19
#